data_AF-A0A2A2XUM9-F1
#
_entry.id   AF-A0A2A2XUM9-F1
#
_cell.length_a   1.000
_cell.length_b   1.000
_cell.length_c   1.000
_cell.angle_alpha   90.00
_cell.angle_beta   90.00
_cell.angle_gamma   90.00
#
_symmetry.space_group_name_H-M   'P 1'
#
loop_
_entity.id
_entity.type
_entity.pdbx_description
1 polymer ?
#
loop_
_entity_poly.entity_id
_entity_poly.type
_entity_poly.pdbx_seq_one_letter_code
_entity_poly.pdbx_strand_id
1 'polypeptide(L)'
;MNTALTTPVNSNPIQIGKIICVSTVVAILLTVGLGFVYIKNQQFSIGEQIRQTERKIHRVRAENDVLLAKVTEMTSRSALQERVKSGYIAVVTITGDKIARLTPPVQADETSTLRTAFNEVGRQ
;
A
#
# COMPACT_ATOMS: atom_id res chain seq x y z
N MET A 1 80.25 37.98 8.94
CA MET A 1 80.85 36.69 8.53
C MET A 1 80.10 35.62 9.28
N ASN A 2 79.34 34.82 8.53
CA ASN A 2 78.19 34.08 9.01
C ASN A 2 78.58 32.61 9.02
N THR A 3 78.50 31.92 10.14
CA THR A 3 78.71 30.47 10.21
C THR A 3 77.40 29.81 10.59
N ALA A 4 76.67 29.36 9.57
CA ALA A 4 75.45 28.59 9.73
C ALA A 4 75.78 27.21 10.32
N LEU A 5 75.14 26.90 11.44
CA LEU A 5 75.19 25.63 12.14
C LEU A 5 74.28 24.63 11.39
N THR A 6 74.84 23.81 10.51
CA THR A 6 74.10 22.70 9.90
C THR A 6 74.36 21.42 10.69
N THR A 7 73.39 21.03 11.51
CA THR A 7 73.38 19.73 12.18
C THR A 7 73.19 18.63 11.13
N PRO A 8 73.98 17.53 11.16
CA PRO A 8 73.71 16.37 10.33
C PRO A 8 72.44 15.68 10.82
N VAL A 9 71.37 15.74 10.03
CA VAL A 9 70.21 14.88 10.22
C VAL A 9 70.66 13.46 9.92
N ASN A 10 70.95 12.70 10.98
CA ASN A 10 71.21 11.27 10.92
C ASN A 10 69.91 10.58 10.50
N SER A 11 69.73 10.42 9.19
CA SER A 11 68.65 9.65 8.59
C SER A 11 68.87 8.18 8.87
N ASN A 12 68.36 7.73 10.01
CA ASN A 12 68.12 6.32 10.29
C ASN A 12 67.25 5.77 9.13
N PRO A 13 67.62 4.67 8.44
CA PRO A 13 66.91 4.14 7.28
C PRO A 13 65.59 3.44 7.68
N ILE A 14 64.81 4.07 8.54
CA ILE A 14 63.42 3.72 8.77
C ILE A 14 62.70 4.07 7.48
N GLN A 15 62.36 3.04 6.72
CA GLN A 15 61.67 3.17 5.44
C GLN A 15 60.25 3.70 5.68
N ILE A 16 60.12 5.02 5.88
CA ILE A 16 58.86 5.73 6.13
C ILE A 16 57.80 5.36 5.08
N GLY A 17 58.22 5.13 3.83
CA GLY A 17 57.34 4.64 2.77
C GLY A 17 56.68 3.29 3.06
N LYS A 18 57.37 2.37 3.75
CA LYS A 18 56.77 1.09 4.18
C LYS A 18 55.73 1.27 5.27
N ILE A 19 55.98 2.18 6.22
CA ILE A 19 55.03 2.49 7.31
C ILE A 19 53.75 3.11 6.72
N ILE A 20 53.89 4.05 5.78
CA ILE A 20 52.74 4.68 5.10
C ILE A 20 51.94 3.63 4.32
N CYS A 21 52.60 2.75 3.57
CA CYS A 21 51.93 1.70 2.81
C CYS A 21 51.12 0.76 3.73
N VAL A 22 51.73 0.28 4.83
CA VAL A 22 51.03 -0.57 5.80
C VAL A 22 49.88 0.17 6.48
N SER A 23 50.08 1.43 6.85
CA SER A 23 49.02 2.26 7.45
C SER A 23 47.82 2.41 6.52
N THR A 24 48.05 2.61 5.21
CA THR A 24 46.96 2.73 4.23
C THR A 24 46.20 1.42 4.09
N VAL A 25 46.90 0.28 4.04
CA VAL A 25 46.26 -1.04 3.96
C VAL A 25 45.40 -1.31 5.20
N VAL A 26 45.90 -0.98 6.40
CA VAL A 26 45.15 -1.11 7.65
C VAL A 26 43.92 -0.19 7.65
N ALA A 27 44.07 1.06 7.20
CA ALA A 27 42.94 2.01 7.11
C ALA A 27 41.85 1.51 6.13
N ILE A 28 42.24 0.93 5.00
CA ILE A 28 41.30 0.34 4.04
C ILE A 28 40.58 -0.85 4.69
N LEU A 29 41.30 -1.77 5.34
CA LEU A 29 40.72 -2.92 6.01
C LEU A 29 39.74 -2.52 7.13
N LEU A 30 40.08 -1.49 7.92
CA LEU A 30 39.19 -0.94 8.94
C LEU A 30 37.92 -0.34 8.32
N THR A 31 38.06 0.43 7.24
CA THR A 31 36.92 1.05 6.54
C THR A 31 36.00 0.00 5.95
N VAL A 32 36.55 -1.05 5.33
CA VAL A 32 35.78 -2.16 4.78
C VAL A 32 35.10 -2.96 5.88
N GLY A 33 35.79 -3.26 6.98
CA GLY A 33 35.22 -3.95 8.14
C GLY A 33 34.07 -3.18 8.77
N LEU A 34 34.23 -1.88 8.96
CA LEU A 34 33.17 -1.01 9.51
C LEU A 34 31.98 -0.91 8.55
N GLY A 35 32.25 -0.77 7.24
CA GLY A 35 31.22 -0.77 6.20
C GLY A 35 30.41 -2.07 6.17
N PHE A 36 31.08 -3.23 6.32
CA PHE A 36 30.40 -4.52 6.37
C PHE A 36 29.46 -4.64 7.58
N VAL A 37 29.91 -4.23 8.76
CA VAL A 37 29.07 -4.22 9.98
C VAL A 37 27.87 -3.26 9.81
N TYR A 38 28.10 -2.09 9.20
CA TYR A 38 27.04 -1.12 8.93
C TYR A 38 25.97 -1.67 8.00
N ILE A 39 26.36 -2.30 6.88
CA ILE A 39 25.43 -2.91 5.93
C ILE A 39 24.63 -4.03 6.60
N LYS A 40 25.29 -4.89 7.40
CA LYS A 40 24.62 -5.96 8.14
C LYS A 40 23.58 -5.41 9.12
N ASN A 41 23.91 -4.33 9.82
CA ASN A 41 22.97 -3.67 10.73
C ASN A 41 21.78 -3.05 9.97
N GLN A 42 22.02 -2.45 8.81
CA GLN A 42 20.94 -1.96 7.95
C GLN A 42 20.02 -3.08 7.47
N GLN A 43 20.57 -4.21 7.05
CA GLN A 43 19.76 -5.37 6.64
C GLN A 43 18.85 -5.86 7.76
N PHE A 44 19.33 -5.86 9.01
CA PHE A 44 18.52 -6.22 10.16
C PHE A 44 17.36 -5.23 10.38
N SER A 45 17.63 -3.93 10.29
CA SER A 45 16.61 -2.88 10.41
C SER A 45 15.54 -2.98 9.31
N ILE A 46 15.94 -3.23 8.07
CA ILE A 46 15.02 -3.40 6.94
C ILE A 46 14.14 -4.65 7.14
N GLY A 47 14.74 -5.76 7.60
CA GLY A 47 13.98 -6.97 7.91
C GLY A 47 12.91 -6.76 8.97
N GLU A 48 13.18 -5.94 9.99
CA GLU A 48 12.19 -5.61 11.02
C GLU A 48 11.05 -4.75 10.47
N GLN A 49 11.35 -3.79 9.60
CA GLN A 49 10.32 -2.97 8.94
C GLN A 49 9.41 -3.80 8.02
N ILE A 50 9.97 -4.78 7.31
CA ILE A 50 9.21 -5.71 6.47
C ILE A 50 8.25 -6.54 7.35
N ARG A 51 8.76 -7.12 8.45
CA ARG A 51 7.93 -7.90 9.39
C ARG A 51 6.80 -7.08 10.00
N GLN A 52 7.05 -5.82 10.35
CA GLN A 52 6.01 -4.93 10.86
C GLN A 52 4.94 -4.65 9.80
N THR A 53 5.36 -4.45 8.54
CA THR A 53 4.44 -4.20 7.43
C THR A 53 3.60 -5.43 7.11
N GLU A 54 4.21 -6.61 7.08
CA GLU A 54 3.52 -7.89 6.89
C GLU A 54 2.48 -8.13 7.99
N ARG A 55 2.83 -7.88 9.26
CA ARG A 55 1.87 -7.96 10.38
C ARG A 55 0.70 -6.98 10.22
N LYS A 56 0.96 -5.75 9.76
CA LYS A 56 -0.11 -4.77 9.49
C LYS A 56 -1.03 -5.24 8.38
N ILE A 57 -0.48 -5.78 7.28
CA ILE A 57 -1.27 -6.33 6.17
C ILE A 57 -2.14 -7.49 6.66
N HIS A 58 -1.58 -8.45 7.40
CA HIS A 58 -2.35 -9.56 7.95
C HIS A 58 -3.47 -9.10 8.88
N ARG A 59 -3.20 -8.11 9.74
CA ARG A 59 -4.21 -7.53 10.63
C ARG A 59 -5.35 -6.89 9.83
N VAL A 60 -5.03 -6.04 8.85
CA VAL A 60 -6.04 -5.37 8.03
C VAL A 60 -6.86 -6.37 7.23
N ARG A 61 -6.23 -7.43 6.70
CA ARG A 61 -6.95 -8.51 6.00
C ARG A 61 -7.92 -9.23 6.93
N ALA A 62 -7.48 -9.60 8.13
CA ALA A 62 -8.36 -10.24 9.12
C ALA A 62 -9.53 -9.33 9.53
N GLU A 63 -9.29 -8.03 9.73
CA GLU A 63 -10.34 -7.06 10.01
C GLU A 63 -11.32 -6.93 8.81
N ASN A 64 -10.81 -6.94 7.58
CA ASN A 64 -11.64 -6.90 6.37
C ASN A 64 -12.51 -8.14 6.21
N ASP A 65 -11.97 -9.34 6.47
CA ASP A 65 -12.70 -10.60 6.40
C ASP A 65 -13.86 -10.63 7.41
N VAL A 66 -13.63 -10.13 8.63
CA VAL A 66 -14.69 -9.99 9.66
C VAL A 66 -15.76 -8.98 9.23
N LEU A 67 -15.35 -7.84 8.68
CA LEU A 67 -16.28 -6.82 8.20
C LEU A 67 -17.10 -7.32 7.00
N LEU A 68 -16.48 -8.04 6.07
CA LEU A 68 -17.16 -8.67 4.93
C LEU A 68 -18.15 -9.73 5.40
N ALA A 69 -17.79 -10.55 6.38
CA ALA A 69 -18.71 -11.51 6.99
C ALA A 69 -19.92 -10.79 7.61
N LYS A 70 -19.68 -9.70 8.35
CA LYS A 70 -20.75 -8.90 8.97
C LYS A 70 -21.62 -8.18 7.95
N VAL A 71 -21.03 -7.64 6.88
CA VAL A 71 -21.79 -7.06 5.76
C VAL A 71 -22.63 -8.15 5.11
N THR A 72 -22.05 -9.31 4.83
CA THR A 72 -22.77 -10.44 4.22
C THR A 72 -23.90 -10.92 5.12
N GLU A 73 -23.72 -10.94 6.44
CA GLU A 73 -24.78 -11.25 7.40
C GLU A 73 -25.91 -10.19 7.35
N MET A 74 -25.55 -8.90 7.39
CA MET A 74 -26.52 -7.78 7.38
C MET A 74 -27.19 -7.57 6.01
N THR A 75 -26.50 -7.85 4.91
CA THR A 75 -26.99 -7.75 3.52
C THR A 75 -27.50 -9.08 2.98
N SER A 76 -27.38 -10.16 3.75
CA SER A 76 -27.91 -11.46 3.35
C SER A 76 -29.38 -11.28 3.02
N ARG A 77 -29.80 -11.86 1.90
CA ARG A 77 -31.20 -11.84 1.45
C ARG A 77 -32.14 -12.32 2.54
N SER A 78 -31.72 -13.22 3.43
CA SER A 78 -32.52 -13.67 4.57
C SER A 78 -32.77 -12.56 5.59
N ALA A 79 -31.76 -11.79 5.99
CA ALA A 79 -31.90 -10.69 6.94
C ALA A 79 -32.71 -9.52 6.35
N LEU A 80 -32.53 -9.23 5.06
CA LEU A 80 -33.34 -8.24 4.35
C LEU A 80 -34.79 -8.71 4.16
N GLN A 81 -35.03 -9.98 3.84
CA GLN A 81 -36.38 -10.55 3.77
C GLN A 81 -37.06 -10.54 5.13
N GLU A 82 -36.32 -10.81 6.21
CA GLU A 82 -36.83 -10.74 7.57
C GLU A 82 -37.15 -9.30 7.98
N ARG A 83 -36.32 -8.29 7.62
CA ARG A 83 -36.60 -6.88 7.89
C ARG A 83 -37.68 -6.25 7.00
N VAL A 84 -37.87 -6.76 5.78
CA VAL A 84 -39.03 -6.45 4.93
C VAL A 84 -40.30 -7.07 5.55
N LYS A 85 -40.22 -8.30 6.05
CA LYS A 85 -41.33 -8.99 6.73
C LYS A 85 -41.66 -8.40 8.10
N SER A 86 -40.67 -7.85 8.81
CA SER A 86 -40.83 -7.18 10.10
C SER A 86 -41.24 -5.70 10.00
N GLY A 87 -41.48 -5.18 8.79
CA GLY A 87 -41.98 -3.82 8.55
C GLY A 87 -40.97 -2.70 8.80
N TYR A 88 -39.68 -3.01 9.00
CA TYR A 88 -38.64 -2.00 9.20
C TYR A 88 -38.20 -1.33 7.87
N ILE A 89 -38.37 -2.04 6.76
CA ILE A 89 -38.13 -1.52 5.40
C ILE A 89 -39.48 -1.48 4.68
N ALA A 90 -40.09 -0.29 4.60
CA ALA A 90 -41.26 -0.07 3.76
C ALA A 90 -40.79 -0.02 2.30
N VAL A 91 -40.90 -1.16 1.59
CA VAL A 91 -40.75 -1.19 0.14
C VAL A 91 -41.97 -0.48 -0.45
N VAL A 92 -41.85 0.83 -0.69
CA VAL A 92 -42.89 1.60 -1.36
C VAL A 92 -42.91 1.16 -2.81
N THR A 93 -43.89 0.35 -3.19
CA THR A 93 -44.17 0.03 -4.58
C THR A 93 -44.53 1.34 -5.27
N ILE A 94 -43.70 1.79 -6.20
CA ILE A 94 -44.00 2.97 -7.02
C ILE A 94 -45.11 2.55 -7.99
N THR A 95 -46.36 2.82 -7.60
CA THR A 95 -47.52 2.67 -8.50
C THR A 95 -47.31 3.61 -9.69
N GLY A 96 -47.60 3.13 -10.91
CA GLY A 96 -47.31 3.82 -12.17
C GLY A 96 -47.90 5.23 -12.32
N ASP A 97 -48.84 5.59 -11.45
CA ASP A 97 -49.47 6.91 -11.32
C ASP A 97 -48.56 7.98 -10.70
N LYS A 98 -47.53 7.58 -9.93
CA LYS A 98 -46.54 8.49 -9.31
C LYS A 98 -45.28 8.70 -10.16
N ILE A 99 -45.27 8.14 -11.36
CA ILE A 99 -44.19 8.35 -12.32
C ILE A 99 -44.56 9.61 -13.13
N ALA A 100 -43.86 10.71 -12.91
CA ALA A 100 -43.99 11.89 -13.76
C ALA A 100 -43.49 11.53 -15.18
N ARG A 101 -44.41 11.12 -16.05
CA ARG A 101 -44.13 10.82 -17.45
C ARG A 101 -44.29 12.11 -18.25
N LEU A 102 -43.25 12.50 -18.98
CA LEU A 102 -43.27 13.63 -19.93
C LEU A 102 -44.18 13.35 -21.16
N THR A 103 -44.78 12.17 -21.24
CA THR A 103 -45.71 11.76 -22.29
C THR A 103 -46.83 10.92 -21.67
N PRO A 104 -48.11 11.23 -21.93
CA PRO A 104 -49.22 10.50 -21.33
C PRO A 104 -49.21 9.00 -21.72
N PRO A 105 -49.62 8.10 -20.81
CA PRO A 105 -49.60 6.67 -21.07
C PRO A 105 -50.63 6.30 -22.14
N VAL A 106 -50.16 5.71 -23.24
CA VAL A 106 -51.05 4.97 -24.15
C VAL A 106 -51.57 3.76 -23.37
N GLN A 107 -52.90 3.66 -23.24
CA GLN A 107 -53.53 2.53 -22.57
C GLN A 107 -53.15 1.24 -23.29
N ALA A 108 -52.65 0.26 -22.54
CA ALA A 108 -52.28 -1.03 -23.07
C ALA A 108 -53.56 -1.84 -23.33
N ASP A 109 -53.80 -2.15 -24.60
CA ASP A 109 -54.85 -3.07 -25.04
C ASP A 109 -54.50 -4.50 -24.60
N GLU A 110 -55.50 -5.29 -24.19
CA GLU A 110 -55.41 -6.52 -23.36
C GLU A 110 -54.63 -7.70 -23.99
N THR A 111 -53.99 -7.54 -25.15
CA THR A 111 -53.41 -8.68 -25.89
C THR A 111 -51.92 -8.55 -26.19
N SER A 112 -51.22 -7.53 -25.69
CA SER A 112 -49.80 -7.35 -26.02
C SER A 112 -48.91 -7.30 -24.79
N THR A 113 -48.12 -8.37 -24.67
CA THR A 113 -46.97 -8.56 -23.78
C THR A 113 -46.29 -7.27 -23.32
N LEU A 114 -46.05 -7.17 -22.01
CA LEU A 114 -45.27 -6.13 -21.34
C LEU A 114 -44.00 -5.77 -22.13
N ARG A 115 -44.09 -4.76 -22.99
CA ARG A 115 -42.94 -4.16 -23.65
C ARG A 115 -42.27 -3.24 -22.64
N THR A 116 -41.24 -3.74 -21.97
CA THR A 116 -40.25 -2.90 -21.30
C THR A 116 -39.72 -1.91 -22.33
N ALA A 117 -39.78 -0.61 -22.01
CA ALA A 117 -39.31 0.46 -22.88
C ALA A 117 -37.87 0.18 -23.34
N PHE A 118 -37.71 -0.14 -24.63
CA PHE A 118 -36.40 -0.25 -25.27
C PHE A 118 -35.89 1.18 -25.48
N ASN A 119 -34.82 1.54 -24.79
CA ASN A 119 -34.18 2.83 -24.92
C ASN A 119 -33.20 2.80 -26.10
N GLU A 120 -33.63 3.23 -27.28
CA GLU A 120 -32.70 3.53 -28.39
C GLU A 120 -32.03 4.88 -28.14
N VAL A 121 -31.13 4.92 -27.15
CA VAL A 121 -30.17 6.02 -27.05
C VAL A 121 -29.14 5.86 -28.15
N GLY A 122 -29.14 6.83 -29.08
CA GLY A 122 -27.94 7.31 -29.75
C GLY A 122 -27.63 6.71 -31.12
N ARG A 123 -28.36 7.15 -32.15
CA ARG A 123 -27.80 7.30 -33.51
C ARG A 123 -28.51 8.42 -34.26
N GLN A 124 -28.02 9.64 -34.10
CA GLN A 124 -27.88 10.64 -35.17
C GLN A 124 -26.58 11.40 -34.92
#